data_AF-D3SGH1-F1
#
_entry.id   AF-D3SGH1-F1
#
_cell.length_a   1.000
_cell.length_b   1.000
_cell.length_c   1.000
_cell.angle_alpha   90.00
_cell.angle_beta   90.00
_cell.angle_gamma   90.00
#
_symmetry.space_group_name_H-M   'P 1'
#
loop_
_entity.id
_entity.type
_entity.pdbx_description
1 polymer ?
#
loop_
_entity_poly.entity_id
_entity_poly.type
_entity_poly.pdbx_seq_one_letter_code
_entity_poly.pdbx_strand_id
1 'polypeptide(L)'
;MGHWEREVGEIQIPSKEWPALKRAVVEAHTLFRERVLTEAKKLHERLKSERPGDRGSYPDYHGRALELAGRNPSNVERAVAEAAVSVLGWYENERGGCDFSRMPRVPTRKRLDAAALTRVVRINDAQIAIDLAFESTIRLDTPKRTVFWNVEEGRHVIEAARSHPVAVALFDALERVRWTRESGGVFYGNNELSSEAGGGDYLTQGFGPEGEREGAPMRRGAGRKTRHAFAFR
;
A
#
# COMPACT_ATOMS: atom_id res chain seq x y z
N MET A 1 -13.42 -1.43 -24.55
CA MET A 1 -13.18 -2.19 -23.31
C MET A 1 -11.97 -1.60 -22.61
N GLY A 2 -11.90 -1.71 -21.29
CA GLY A 2 -10.86 -1.06 -20.51
C GLY A 2 -9.79 -2.06 -20.10
N HIS A 3 -8.53 -1.73 -20.37
CA HIS A 3 -7.39 -2.53 -19.93
C HIS A 3 -7.40 -2.67 -18.41
N TRP A 4 -7.64 -3.89 -17.93
CA TRP A 4 -7.51 -4.27 -16.53
C TRP A 4 -6.20 -5.04 -16.33
N GLU A 5 -5.68 -4.96 -15.11
CA GLU A 5 -4.50 -5.68 -14.64
C GLU A 5 -4.70 -6.10 -13.16
N ARG A 6 -4.06 -7.20 -12.75
CA ARG A 6 -4.00 -7.68 -11.37
C ARG A 6 -2.62 -8.26 -11.08
N GLU A 7 -2.20 -8.27 -9.82
CA GLU A 7 -0.92 -8.87 -9.40
C GLU A 7 -1.03 -9.53 -8.03
N VAL A 8 -0.57 -10.78 -7.92
CA VAL A 8 -0.61 -11.54 -6.67
C VAL A 8 0.70 -12.29 -6.44
N GLY A 9 1.03 -12.57 -5.18
CA GLY A 9 1.93 -13.66 -4.90
C GLY A 9 2.46 -13.70 -3.47
N GLU A 10 3.39 -14.63 -3.27
CA GLU A 10 3.79 -15.08 -1.94
C GLU A 10 5.31 -15.23 -1.87
N ILE A 11 5.96 -14.61 -0.89
CA ILE A 11 7.40 -14.67 -0.67
C ILE A 11 7.71 -15.16 0.75
N GLN A 12 8.39 -16.29 0.84
CA GLN A 12 8.93 -16.85 2.09
C GLN A 12 10.25 -16.17 2.44
N ILE A 13 10.32 -15.54 3.61
CA ILE A 13 11.49 -14.78 4.07
C ILE A 13 12.37 -15.61 5.02
N PRO A 14 13.72 -15.57 4.88
CA PRO A 14 14.63 -16.16 5.84
C PRO A 14 14.42 -15.64 7.27
N SER A 15 14.55 -16.52 8.27
CA SER A 15 14.31 -16.18 9.68
C SER A 15 15.15 -15.01 10.18
N LYS A 16 16.40 -14.89 9.74
CA LYS A 16 17.32 -13.81 10.12
C LYS A 16 16.94 -12.45 9.52
N GLU A 17 16.28 -12.44 8.38
CA GLU A 17 15.94 -11.22 7.63
C GLU A 17 14.52 -10.72 7.97
N TRP A 18 13.64 -11.62 8.45
CA TRP A 18 12.25 -11.31 8.77
C TRP A 18 12.04 -10.11 9.71
N PRO A 19 12.77 -9.95 10.84
CA PRO A 19 12.55 -8.81 11.73
C PRO A 19 12.85 -7.45 11.06
N ALA A 20 13.87 -7.40 10.19
CA ALA A 20 14.24 -6.18 9.48
C ALA A 20 13.19 -5.79 8.43
N LEU A 21 12.72 -6.77 7.65
CA LEU A 21 11.66 -6.56 6.66
C LEU A 21 10.36 -6.08 7.33
N LYS A 22 9.91 -6.77 8.39
CA LYS A 22 8.70 -6.35 9.13
C LYS A 22 8.82 -4.93 9.66
N ARG A 23 9.96 -4.59 10.25
CA ARG A 23 10.19 -3.25 10.78
C ARG A 23 10.07 -2.19 9.69
N ALA A 24 10.72 -2.40 8.53
CA ALA A 24 10.65 -1.45 7.41
C ALA A 24 9.21 -1.19 6.95
N VAL A 25 8.39 -2.24 6.80
CA VAL A 25 6.99 -2.11 6.37
C VAL A 25 6.13 -1.40 7.44
N VAL A 26 6.27 -1.77 8.71
CA VAL A 26 5.48 -1.17 9.82
C VAL A 26 5.88 0.29 10.06
N GLU A 27 7.17 0.63 9.98
CA GLU A 27 7.65 2.01 10.08
C GLU A 27 7.13 2.85 8.91
N ALA A 28 7.20 2.34 7.67
CA ALA A 28 6.65 3.04 6.51
C ALA A 28 5.14 3.29 6.64
N HIS A 29 4.38 2.31 7.15
CA HIS A 29 2.96 2.48 7.42
C HIS A 29 2.71 3.52 8.51
N THR A 30 3.52 3.53 9.56
CA THR A 30 3.43 4.55 10.62
C THR A 30 3.65 5.96 10.08
N LEU A 31 4.67 6.15 9.23
CA LEU A 31 4.93 7.42 8.56
C LEU A 31 3.80 7.83 7.61
N PHE A 32 3.24 6.88 6.85
CA PHE A 32 2.08 7.12 5.99
C PHE A 32 0.88 7.64 6.80
N ARG A 33 0.57 6.98 7.93
CA ARG A 33 -0.53 7.38 8.83
C ARG A 33 -0.37 8.80 9.37
N GLU A 34 0.85 9.18 9.75
CA GLU A 34 1.14 10.54 10.22
C GLU A 34 0.96 11.59 9.12
N ARG A 35 1.36 11.25 7.88
CA ARG A 35 1.10 12.09 6.71
C ARG A 35 -0.40 12.22 6.43
N VAL A 36 -1.15 11.13 6.48
CA VAL A 36 -2.62 11.14 6.29
C VAL A 36 -3.30 12.03 7.31
N LEU A 37 -2.95 11.93 8.60
CA LEU A 37 -3.57 12.79 9.61
C LEU A 37 -3.25 14.27 9.40
N THR A 38 -2.00 14.56 9.01
CA THR A 38 -1.58 15.93 8.69
C THR A 38 -2.40 16.48 7.53
N GLU A 39 -2.58 15.70 6.47
CA GLU A 39 -3.34 16.11 5.29
C GLU A 39 -4.83 16.22 5.59
N ALA A 40 -5.42 15.29 6.34
CA ALA A 40 -6.82 15.35 6.76
C ALA A 40 -7.12 16.63 7.56
N LYS A 41 -6.20 17.06 8.43
CA LYS A 41 -6.34 18.32 9.18
C LYS A 41 -6.31 19.52 8.25
N LYS A 42 -5.38 19.58 7.30
CA LYS A 42 -5.32 20.65 6.30
C LYS A 42 -6.59 20.70 5.46
N LEU A 43 -7.06 19.53 5.01
CA LEU A 43 -8.28 19.39 4.21
C LEU A 43 -9.50 19.87 5.00
N HIS A 44 -9.62 19.49 6.27
CA HIS A 44 -10.69 19.97 7.15
C HIS A 44 -10.66 21.50 7.30
N GLU A 45 -9.49 22.10 7.54
CA GLU A 45 -9.40 23.57 7.65
C GLU A 45 -9.74 24.27 6.33
N ARG A 46 -9.35 23.71 5.17
CA ARG A 46 -9.75 24.24 3.86
C ARG A 46 -11.26 24.20 3.67
N LEU A 47 -11.90 23.05 3.94
CA LEU A 47 -13.36 22.91 3.89
C LEU A 47 -14.07 23.90 4.83
N LYS A 48 -13.50 24.14 6.02
CA LYS A 48 -14.04 25.10 6.98
C LYS A 48 -13.93 26.54 6.48
N SER A 49 -12.81 26.89 5.83
CA SER A 49 -12.57 28.23 5.28
C SER A 49 -13.42 28.54 4.05
N GLU A 50 -13.73 27.52 3.24
CA GLU A 50 -14.57 27.65 2.05
C GLU A 50 -16.07 27.50 2.35
N ARG A 51 -16.43 27.24 3.62
CA ARG A 51 -17.82 27.06 4.04
C ARG A 51 -18.66 28.25 3.55
N PRO A 52 -19.76 28.03 2.81
CA PRO A 52 -20.65 29.12 2.45
C PRO A 52 -21.15 29.74 3.75
N GLY A 53 -21.28 31.06 3.82
CA GLY A 53 -21.72 31.76 5.04
C GLY A 53 -23.09 31.29 5.55
N ASP A 54 -23.69 32.02 6.50
CA ASP A 54 -24.88 31.62 7.29
C ASP A 54 -26.10 31.07 6.52
N ARG A 55 -26.14 31.12 5.19
CA ARG A 55 -27.25 30.67 4.33
C ARG A 55 -26.97 29.46 3.44
N GLY A 56 -25.75 28.89 3.42
CA GLY A 56 -25.45 27.76 2.53
C GLY A 56 -24.72 26.62 3.23
N SER A 57 -25.32 25.42 3.24
CA SER A 57 -24.53 24.19 3.35
C SER A 57 -24.02 23.83 1.97
N TYR A 58 -22.82 23.26 1.86
CA TYR A 58 -22.47 22.56 0.64
C TYR A 58 -23.47 21.41 0.45
N PRO A 59 -24.02 21.21 -0.76
CA PRO A 59 -24.84 20.04 -1.04
C PRO A 59 -24.07 18.74 -0.80
N ASP A 60 -22.74 18.78 -1.00
CA ASP A 60 -21.85 17.63 -0.88
C ASP A 60 -20.44 18.05 -0.41
N TYR A 61 -20.19 17.96 0.90
CA TYR A 61 -18.85 18.17 1.47
C TYR A 61 -17.87 17.07 1.08
N HIS A 62 -18.33 15.86 0.76
CA HIS A 62 -17.47 14.75 0.39
C HIS A 62 -16.92 14.94 -1.03
N GLY A 63 -17.77 15.26 -2.00
CA GLY A 63 -17.35 15.66 -3.33
C GLY A 63 -16.39 16.85 -3.29
N ARG A 64 -16.66 17.85 -2.45
CA ARG A 64 -15.73 18.99 -2.27
C ARG A 64 -14.40 18.57 -1.66
N ALA A 65 -14.41 17.67 -0.66
CA ALA A 65 -13.19 17.14 -0.06
C ALA A 65 -12.33 16.40 -1.09
N LEU A 66 -12.96 15.56 -1.93
CA LEU A 66 -12.30 14.86 -3.02
C LEU A 66 -11.72 15.84 -4.05
N GLU A 67 -12.45 16.89 -4.43
CA GLU A 67 -11.94 17.90 -5.36
C GLU A 67 -10.72 18.64 -4.78
N LEU A 68 -10.79 19.04 -3.51
CA LEU A 68 -9.69 19.74 -2.84
C LEU A 68 -8.45 18.87 -2.69
N ALA A 69 -8.63 17.55 -2.56
CA ALA A 69 -7.56 16.57 -2.44
C ALA A 69 -7.04 16.06 -3.81
N GLY A 70 -7.88 16.13 -4.86
CA GLY A 70 -7.64 15.54 -6.19
C GLY A 70 -7.03 16.45 -7.25
N ARG A 71 -6.54 17.66 -6.91
CA ARG A 71 -5.85 18.53 -7.88
C ARG A 71 -4.49 17.95 -8.28
N ASN A 72 -4.51 17.05 -9.27
CA ASN A 72 -3.37 16.34 -9.90
C ASN A 72 -2.28 15.78 -8.93
N PRO A 73 -2.67 14.94 -7.96
CA PRO A 73 -1.71 14.26 -7.12
C PRO A 73 -0.95 13.16 -7.90
N SER A 74 0.34 12.98 -7.60
CA SER A 74 1.04 11.72 -7.90
C SER A 74 0.29 10.54 -7.24
N ASN A 75 0.53 9.29 -7.65
CA ASN A 75 -0.13 8.13 -7.03
C ASN A 75 0.02 8.09 -5.49
N VAL A 76 1.19 8.49 -4.98
CA VAL A 76 1.44 8.63 -3.54
C VAL A 76 0.53 9.68 -2.90
N GLU A 77 0.44 10.86 -3.52
CA GLU A 77 -0.44 11.93 -3.04
C GLU A 77 -1.92 11.51 -3.12
N ARG A 78 -2.30 10.70 -4.13
CA ARG A 78 -3.66 10.17 -4.29
C ARG A 78 -4.03 9.21 -3.15
N ALA A 79 -3.13 8.29 -2.80
CA ALA A 79 -3.35 7.38 -1.67
C ALA A 79 -3.50 8.15 -0.34
N VAL A 80 -2.66 9.17 -0.13
CA VAL A 80 -2.75 10.04 1.05
C VAL A 80 -4.06 10.82 1.06
N ALA A 81 -4.47 11.39 -0.08
CA ALA A 81 -5.71 12.14 -0.25
C ALA A 81 -6.95 11.27 0.04
N GLU A 82 -7.01 10.08 -0.53
CA GLU A 82 -8.10 9.11 -0.31
C GLU A 82 -8.20 8.72 1.17
N ALA A 83 -7.07 8.34 1.77
CA ALA A 83 -7.01 8.04 3.19
C ALA A 83 -7.39 9.26 4.04
N ALA A 84 -6.96 10.47 3.68
CA ALA A 84 -7.29 11.70 4.40
C ALA A 84 -8.79 12.01 4.38
N VAL A 85 -9.46 11.81 3.24
CA VAL A 85 -10.92 11.98 3.10
C VAL A 85 -11.66 10.94 3.95
N SER A 86 -11.22 9.68 3.94
CA SER A 86 -11.88 8.60 4.71
C SER A 86 -11.81 8.80 6.24
N VAL A 87 -10.78 9.47 6.76
CA VAL A 87 -10.64 9.73 8.20
C VAL A 87 -11.32 11.01 8.67
N LEU A 88 -11.94 11.77 7.75
CA LEU A 88 -12.76 12.92 8.12
C LEU A 88 -13.96 12.50 8.97
N GLY A 89 -14.42 13.43 9.79
CA GLY A 89 -15.43 13.22 10.79
C GLY A 89 -16.87 13.07 10.27
N TRP A 90 -17.13 12.25 9.25
CA TRP A 90 -18.44 12.12 8.63
C TRP A 90 -19.53 11.72 9.65
N TYR A 91 -20.71 12.31 9.47
CA TYR A 91 -21.91 11.99 10.26
C TYR A 91 -22.60 10.78 9.65
N GLU A 92 -23.26 9.98 10.47
CA GLU A 92 -24.15 8.92 9.99
C GLU A 92 -25.57 9.49 9.83
N ASN A 93 -26.26 9.06 8.78
CA ASN A 93 -27.67 9.33 8.54
C ASN A 93 -28.54 8.23 9.19
N GLU A 94 -29.87 8.44 9.20
CA GLU A 94 -30.82 7.50 9.82
C GLU A 94 -30.82 6.09 9.22
N ARG A 95 -30.25 5.93 8.01
CA ARG A 95 -30.12 4.65 7.31
C ARG A 95 -28.74 3.99 7.51
N GLY A 96 -27.90 4.54 8.40
CA GLY A 96 -26.54 4.04 8.66
C GLY A 96 -25.52 4.39 7.56
N GLY A 97 -25.87 5.23 6.59
CA GLY A 97 -24.93 5.76 5.60
C GLY A 97 -24.26 7.05 6.05
N CYS A 98 -23.29 7.57 5.30
CA CYS A 98 -22.69 8.86 5.61
C CYS A 98 -23.61 10.03 5.16
N ASP A 99 -23.72 11.06 5.99
CA ASP A 99 -24.35 12.35 5.67
C ASP A 99 -23.27 13.34 5.22
N PHE A 100 -23.15 13.49 3.91
CA PHE A 100 -22.20 14.40 3.27
C PHE A 100 -22.73 15.84 3.13
N SER A 101 -23.98 16.11 3.50
CA SER A 101 -24.53 17.47 3.48
C SER A 101 -24.01 18.33 4.64
N ARG A 102 -23.34 17.71 5.62
CA ARG A 102 -22.81 18.36 6.82
C ARG A 102 -21.30 18.44 6.78
N MET A 103 -20.78 19.56 7.28
CA MET A 103 -19.35 19.76 7.50
C MET A 103 -18.81 18.61 8.38
N PRO A 104 -17.80 17.83 7.94
CA PRO A 104 -17.24 16.75 8.74
C PRO A 104 -16.59 17.28 10.01
N ARG A 105 -16.54 16.46 11.06
CA ARG A 105 -15.81 16.80 12.30
C ARG A 105 -14.29 16.77 12.06
N VAL A 106 -13.57 17.46 12.94
CA VAL A 106 -12.10 17.47 12.97
C VAL A 106 -11.57 16.03 13.02
N PRO A 107 -10.60 15.67 12.16
CA PRO A 107 -9.99 14.34 12.18
C PRO A 107 -9.23 14.09 13.48
N THR A 108 -9.31 12.86 14.00
CA THR A 108 -8.70 12.46 15.27
C THR A 108 -7.87 11.19 15.11
N ARG A 109 -6.92 10.94 16.02
CA ARG A 109 -6.16 9.67 16.06
C ARG A 109 -7.09 8.46 16.13
N LYS A 110 -8.15 8.54 16.94
CA LYS A 110 -9.13 7.44 17.06
C LYS A 110 -9.78 7.08 15.72
N ARG A 111 -10.08 8.07 14.86
CA ARG A 111 -10.62 7.81 13.51
C ARG A 111 -9.57 7.25 12.57
N LEU A 112 -8.34 7.77 12.64
CA LEU A 112 -7.19 7.21 11.92
C LEU A 112 -7.00 5.73 12.25
N ASP A 113 -7.08 5.36 13.54
CA ASP A 113 -6.92 3.97 14.00
C ASP A 113 -8.04 3.03 13.53
N ALA A 114 -9.23 3.56 13.25
CA ALA A 114 -10.42 2.80 12.84
C ALA A 114 -10.57 2.66 11.32
N ALA A 115 -10.00 3.57 10.52
CA ALA A 115 -10.10 3.52 9.07
C ALA A 115 -9.18 2.43 8.48
N ALA A 116 -9.68 1.69 7.47
CA ALA A 116 -8.98 0.55 6.88
C ALA A 116 -7.54 0.89 6.41
N LEU A 117 -7.41 1.95 5.60
CA LEU A 117 -6.14 2.42 5.04
C LEU A 117 -5.12 2.88 6.09
N THR A 118 -5.56 3.23 7.29
CA THR A 118 -4.68 3.82 8.33
C THR A 118 -4.76 3.11 9.67
N ARG A 119 -5.34 1.91 9.69
CA ARG A 119 -5.47 1.11 10.91
C ARG A 119 -4.09 0.90 11.55
N VAL A 120 -4.04 0.97 12.88
CA VAL A 120 -2.83 0.66 13.64
C VAL A 120 -2.43 -0.79 13.37
N VAL A 121 -1.16 -1.00 13.08
CA VAL A 121 -0.54 -2.33 13.04
C VAL A 121 0.61 -2.37 14.02
N ARG A 122 0.84 -3.50 14.67
CA ARG A 122 1.95 -3.69 15.61
C ARG A 122 2.92 -4.70 15.04
N ILE A 123 4.21 -4.45 15.24
CA ILE A 123 5.30 -5.33 14.75
C ILE A 123 5.22 -6.77 15.29
N ASN A 124 4.58 -6.95 16.44
CA ASN A 124 4.42 -8.24 17.12
C ASN A 124 3.11 -8.95 16.78
N ASP A 125 2.26 -8.37 15.93
CA ASP A 125 1.03 -9.04 15.51
C ASP A 125 1.37 -10.33 14.74
N ALA A 126 0.62 -11.39 15.01
CA ALA A 126 0.78 -12.67 14.32
C ALA A 126 0.50 -12.51 12.81
N GLN A 127 -0.44 -11.64 12.48
CA GLN A 127 -0.78 -11.26 11.10
C GLN A 127 -0.88 -9.75 11.02
N ILE A 128 -0.14 -9.15 10.09
CA ILE A 128 -0.21 -7.73 9.78
C ILE A 128 -0.82 -7.60 8.40
N ALA A 129 -1.94 -6.88 8.27
CA ALA A 129 -2.58 -6.59 7.00
C ALA A 129 -2.72 -5.07 6.83
N ILE A 130 -2.15 -4.56 5.74
CA ILE A 130 -2.09 -3.14 5.40
C ILE A 130 -2.71 -2.94 4.03
N ASP A 131 -3.79 -2.17 3.98
CA ASP A 131 -4.46 -1.76 2.75
C ASP A 131 -3.75 -0.51 2.18
N LEU A 132 -3.43 -0.53 0.89
CA LEU A 132 -2.60 0.49 0.23
C LEU A 132 -3.41 1.45 -0.65
N ALA A 133 -4.73 1.45 -0.49
CA ALA A 133 -5.70 1.93 -1.48
C ALA A 133 -5.63 1.12 -2.80
N PHE A 134 -6.36 1.55 -3.82
CA PHE A 134 -6.35 0.94 -5.16
C PHE A 134 -6.62 -0.57 -5.15
N GLU A 135 -7.45 -1.05 -4.23
CA GLU A 135 -7.80 -2.47 -4.09
C GLU A 135 -6.56 -3.36 -3.93
N SER A 136 -5.58 -2.88 -3.17
CA SER A 136 -4.32 -3.60 -2.94
C SER A 136 -3.97 -3.71 -1.46
N THR A 137 -3.38 -4.85 -1.09
CA THR A 137 -3.08 -5.21 0.30
C THR A 137 -1.72 -5.90 0.41
N ILE A 138 -0.95 -5.53 1.43
CA ILE A 138 0.20 -6.30 1.91
C ILE A 138 -0.22 -7.07 3.15
N ARG A 139 0.04 -8.38 3.19
CA ARG A 139 -0.12 -9.20 4.39
C ARG A 139 1.19 -9.86 4.80
N LEU A 140 1.54 -9.73 6.08
CA LEU A 140 2.71 -10.37 6.68
C LEU A 140 2.23 -11.45 7.67
N ASP A 141 2.53 -12.71 7.38
CA ASP A 141 2.26 -13.85 8.26
C ASP A 141 3.51 -14.11 9.12
N THR A 142 3.49 -13.68 10.39
CA THR A 142 4.64 -13.80 11.30
C THR A 142 5.01 -15.26 11.60
N PRO A 143 4.06 -16.17 11.91
CA PRO A 143 4.36 -17.59 12.09
C PRO A 143 5.08 -18.22 10.90
N LYS A 144 4.59 -17.96 9.68
CA LYS A 144 5.18 -18.53 8.46
C LYS A 144 6.39 -17.75 7.96
N ARG A 145 6.54 -16.46 8.32
CA ARG A 145 7.51 -15.49 7.77
C ARG A 145 7.28 -15.26 6.28
N THR A 146 6.03 -15.07 5.93
CA THR A 146 5.58 -14.99 4.56
C THR A 146 5.00 -13.62 4.28
N VAL A 147 5.40 -13.03 3.17
CA VAL A 147 4.80 -11.83 2.60
C VAL A 147 3.79 -12.26 1.55
N PHE A 148 2.58 -11.72 1.62
CA PHE A 148 1.57 -11.83 0.59
C PHE A 148 1.36 -10.45 -0.02
N TRP A 149 1.40 -10.41 -1.35
CA TRP A 149 1.08 -9.26 -2.17
C TRP A 149 -0.20 -9.55 -2.93
N ASN A 150 -1.17 -8.64 -2.88
CA ASN A 150 -2.40 -8.75 -3.62
C ASN A 150 -2.80 -7.38 -4.16
N VAL A 151 -2.99 -7.31 -5.47
CA VAL A 151 -3.56 -6.20 -6.21
C VAL A 151 -4.72 -6.79 -6.99
N GLU A 152 -5.93 -6.36 -6.65
CA GLU A 152 -7.14 -6.82 -7.33
C GLU A 152 -7.21 -6.28 -8.76
N GLU A 153 -8.20 -6.76 -9.51
CA GLU A 153 -8.37 -6.39 -10.91
C GLU A 153 -8.82 -4.93 -11.04
N GLY A 154 -8.00 -4.12 -11.72
CA GLY A 154 -8.37 -2.74 -12.01
C GLY A 154 -7.50 -2.10 -13.07
N ARG A 155 -7.73 -0.81 -13.34
CA ARG A 155 -6.97 -0.05 -14.33
C ARG A 155 -5.80 0.69 -13.68
N HIS A 156 -4.57 0.45 -14.15
CA HIS A 156 -3.33 1.06 -13.62
C HIS A 156 -3.10 0.80 -12.12
N VAL A 157 -3.71 -0.26 -11.58
CA VAL A 157 -3.68 -0.58 -10.16
C VAL A 157 -2.33 -1.15 -9.72
N ILE A 158 -1.59 -1.85 -10.59
CA ILE A 158 -0.28 -2.41 -10.24
C ILE A 158 0.72 -1.28 -10.05
N GLU A 159 0.78 -0.33 -10.98
CA GLU A 159 1.66 0.84 -10.89
C GLU A 159 1.30 1.69 -9.67
N ALA A 160 0.01 1.95 -9.44
CA ALA A 160 -0.45 2.70 -8.29
C ALA A 160 -0.08 2.01 -6.96
N ALA A 161 -0.34 0.71 -6.84
CA ALA A 161 -0.01 -0.08 -5.66
C ALA A 161 1.51 -0.12 -5.41
N ARG A 162 2.32 -0.37 -6.44
CA ARG A 162 3.80 -0.41 -6.31
C ARG A 162 4.41 0.96 -5.97
N SER A 163 3.75 2.05 -6.35
CA SER A 163 4.18 3.40 -5.98
C SER A 163 3.80 3.80 -4.56
N HIS A 164 2.93 3.03 -3.88
CA HIS A 164 2.52 3.33 -2.51
C HIS A 164 3.74 3.32 -1.56
N PRO A 165 3.90 4.29 -0.63
CA PRO A 165 5.10 4.38 0.21
C PRO A 165 5.44 3.10 1.00
N VAL A 166 4.41 2.39 1.45
CA VAL A 166 4.57 1.11 2.17
C VAL A 166 5.00 -0.01 1.23
N ALA A 167 4.49 -0.05 0.00
CA ALA A 167 4.92 -1.01 -1.01
C ALA A 167 6.36 -0.75 -1.42
N VAL A 168 6.74 0.51 -1.66
CA VAL A 168 8.13 0.90 -1.93
C VAL A 168 9.05 0.39 -0.83
N ALA A 169 8.71 0.60 0.45
CA ALA A 169 9.49 0.09 1.57
C ALA A 169 9.57 -1.45 1.61
N LEU A 170 8.49 -2.15 1.25
CA LEU A 170 8.49 -3.60 1.13
C LEU A 170 9.45 -4.08 0.02
N PHE A 171 9.32 -3.54 -1.19
CA PHE A 171 10.14 -3.95 -2.34
C PHE A 171 11.62 -3.62 -2.10
N ASP A 172 11.92 -2.45 -1.55
CA ASP A 172 13.26 -2.07 -1.10
C ASP A 172 13.84 -3.05 -0.06
N ALA A 173 13.00 -3.52 0.88
CA ALA A 173 13.43 -4.49 1.88
C ALA A 173 13.69 -5.85 1.24
N LEU A 174 12.82 -6.30 0.32
CA LEU A 174 12.97 -7.56 -0.43
C LEU A 174 14.26 -7.59 -1.26
N GLU A 175 14.64 -6.47 -1.90
CA GLU A 175 15.89 -6.37 -2.66
C GLU A 175 17.15 -6.53 -1.80
N ARG A 176 17.05 -6.26 -0.49
CA ARG A 176 18.17 -6.35 0.47
C ARG A 176 18.23 -7.71 1.19
N VAL A 177 17.21 -8.57 1.04
CA VAL A 177 17.16 -9.87 1.69
C VAL A 177 18.30 -10.77 1.21
N ARG A 178 19.00 -11.39 2.16
CA ARG A 178 19.97 -12.46 1.87
C ARG A 178 19.24 -13.79 1.81
N TRP A 179 18.92 -14.21 0.59
CA TRP A 179 18.16 -15.43 0.34
C TRP A 179 18.94 -16.69 0.75
N THR A 180 18.22 -17.64 1.34
CA THR A 180 18.67 -19.02 1.61
C THR A 180 18.02 -19.98 0.62
N ARG A 181 18.50 -21.24 0.60
CA ARG A 181 18.04 -22.28 -0.33
C ARG A 181 16.51 -22.53 -0.30
N GLU A 182 15.88 -22.39 0.87
CA GLU A 182 14.46 -22.70 1.12
C GLU A 182 13.60 -21.43 1.25
N SER A 183 14.04 -20.33 0.63
CA SER A 183 13.36 -19.03 0.72
C SER A 183 13.19 -18.40 -0.65
N GLY A 184 12.35 -17.38 -0.72
CA GLY A 184 12.00 -16.71 -1.96
C GLY A 184 10.53 -16.87 -2.30
N GLY A 185 10.19 -16.53 -3.53
CA GLY A 185 8.86 -16.69 -4.08
C GLY A 185 8.71 -15.89 -5.36
N VAL A 186 7.47 -15.79 -5.83
CA VAL A 186 7.14 -15.15 -7.10
C VAL A 186 5.86 -14.35 -7.00
N PHE A 187 5.80 -13.31 -7.82
CA PHE A 187 4.60 -12.56 -8.13
C PHE A 187 4.17 -12.88 -9.55
N TYR A 188 2.86 -13.07 -9.69
CA TYR A 188 2.16 -13.37 -10.91
C TYR A 188 1.20 -12.23 -11.22
N GLY A 189 1.24 -11.76 -12.46
CA GLY A 189 0.32 -10.78 -13.00
C GLY A 189 -0.66 -11.42 -13.97
N ASN A 190 -1.79 -10.75 -14.19
CA ASN A 190 -2.66 -11.04 -15.32
C ASN A 190 -3.28 -9.73 -15.82
N ASN A 191 -3.65 -9.69 -17.09
CA ASN A 191 -4.30 -8.56 -17.72
C ASN A 191 -5.24 -9.02 -18.85
N GLU A 192 -6.05 -8.08 -19.33
CA GLU A 192 -7.02 -8.30 -20.41
C GLU A 192 -6.40 -9.01 -21.63
N LEU A 193 -5.24 -8.54 -22.09
CA LEU A 193 -4.58 -9.06 -23.30
C LEU A 193 -4.10 -10.51 -23.12
N SER A 194 -3.52 -10.83 -21.96
CA SER A 194 -3.09 -12.20 -21.65
C SER A 194 -4.29 -13.13 -21.59
N SER A 195 -5.36 -12.72 -20.89
CA SER A 195 -6.56 -13.53 -20.74
C SER A 195 -7.30 -13.77 -22.06
N GLU A 196 -7.45 -12.74 -22.90
CA GLU A 196 -8.10 -12.85 -24.21
C GLU A 196 -7.33 -13.72 -25.20
N ALA A 197 -6.00 -13.73 -25.10
CA ALA A 197 -5.15 -14.62 -25.89
C ALA A 197 -5.18 -16.09 -25.40
N GLY A 198 -6.01 -16.41 -24.40
CA GLY A 198 -6.01 -17.72 -23.73
C GLY A 198 -4.77 -17.96 -22.86
N GLY A 199 -3.99 -16.91 -22.58
CA GLY A 199 -2.83 -16.92 -21.72
C GLY A 199 -3.23 -16.95 -20.25
N GLY A 200 -2.51 -17.75 -19.46
CA GLY A 200 -2.64 -17.77 -18.01
C GLY A 200 -1.96 -16.58 -17.34
N ASP A 201 -1.78 -16.70 -16.04
CA ASP A 201 -0.99 -15.74 -15.26
C ASP A 201 0.47 -15.75 -15.73
N TYR A 202 1.08 -14.56 -15.81
CA TYR A 202 2.47 -14.39 -16.21
C TYR A 202 3.33 -13.95 -15.03
N LEU A 203 4.57 -14.40 -14.99
CA LEU A 203 5.50 -14.04 -13.93
C LEU A 203 5.89 -12.56 -14.06
N THR A 204 5.63 -11.76 -13.02
CA THR A 204 6.01 -10.33 -12.97
C THR A 204 7.34 -10.11 -12.26
N GLN A 205 7.60 -10.84 -11.19
CA GLN A 205 8.83 -10.73 -10.41
C GLN A 205 9.13 -11.99 -9.61
N GLY A 206 10.40 -12.37 -9.50
CA GLY A 206 10.84 -13.47 -8.65
C GLY A 206 11.91 -13.04 -7.65
N PHE A 207 11.94 -13.72 -6.51
CA PHE A 207 12.85 -13.47 -5.40
C PHE A 207 13.48 -14.77 -4.90
N GLY A 208 14.79 -14.76 -4.66
CA GLY A 208 15.53 -15.89 -4.12
C GLY A 208 15.49 -17.16 -4.99
N PRO A 209 16.04 -18.29 -4.49
CA PRO A 209 16.10 -19.56 -5.22
C PRO A 209 14.75 -20.13 -5.66
N GLU A 210 13.64 -19.81 -4.98
CA GLU A 210 12.30 -20.17 -5.45
C GLU A 210 11.95 -19.42 -6.75
N GLY A 211 12.16 -18.11 -6.79
CA GLY A 211 11.92 -17.31 -8.00
C GLY A 211 12.80 -17.73 -9.18
N GLU A 212 14.03 -18.18 -8.91
CA GLU A 212 14.94 -18.70 -9.95
C GLU A 212 14.41 -20.01 -10.57
N ARG A 213 13.79 -20.88 -9.76
CA ARG A 213 13.22 -22.16 -10.24
C ARG A 213 12.01 -21.95 -11.14
N GLU A 214 11.22 -20.91 -10.87
CA GLU A 214 10.05 -20.53 -11.68
C GLU A 214 10.43 -19.79 -12.97
N GLY A 215 11.73 -19.59 -13.25
CA GLY A 215 12.20 -18.96 -14.48
C GLY A 215 12.08 -17.43 -14.47
N ALA A 216 11.98 -16.80 -13.29
CA ALA A 216 11.90 -15.35 -13.19
C ALA A 216 13.15 -14.64 -13.71
N PRO A 217 13.03 -13.56 -14.51
CA PRO A 217 14.17 -12.72 -14.80
C PRO A 217 14.67 -12.06 -13.51
N MET A 218 15.84 -12.46 -13.02
CA MET A 218 16.42 -11.93 -11.78
C MET A 218 16.65 -10.41 -11.86
N ARG A 219 16.03 -9.65 -10.96
CA ARG A 219 16.67 -8.42 -10.46
C ARG A 219 17.76 -8.85 -9.50
N ARG A 220 19.02 -8.84 -9.95
CA ARG A 220 20.18 -9.16 -9.10
C ARG A 220 20.27 -8.14 -7.96
N GLY A 221 19.71 -8.48 -6.80
CA GLY A 221 20.07 -7.81 -5.54
C GLY A 221 21.58 -7.89 -5.36
N ALA A 222 22.19 -6.81 -4.87
CA ALA A 222 23.63 -6.63 -4.76
C ALA A 222 24.28 -7.63 -3.77
N GLY A 223 24.36 -8.89 -4.17
CA GLY A 223 25.19 -9.90 -3.54
C GLY A 223 26.65 -9.54 -3.79
N ARG A 224 27.24 -8.74 -2.90
CA ARG A 224 28.67 -8.46 -2.84
C ARG A 224 29.45 -9.79 -2.83
N LYS A 225 29.93 -10.23 -3.99
CA LYS A 225 31.07 -11.13 -4.13
C LYS A 225 32.35 -10.28 -4.22
N THR A 226 32.78 -9.70 -3.11
CA THR A 226 34.17 -9.24 -2.98
C THR A 226 34.91 -10.23 -2.09
N ARG A 227 35.41 -11.31 -2.72
CA ARG A 227 36.61 -11.99 -2.24
C ARG A 227 37.79 -11.24 -2.83
N HIS A 228 38.40 -10.36 -2.04
CA HIS A 228 39.79 -9.97 -2.27
C HIS A 228 40.59 -10.49 -1.09
N ALA A 229 41.23 -11.63 -1.33
CA ALA A 229 42.39 -12.05 -0.57
C ALA A 229 43.54 -11.12 -0.98
N PHE A 230 43.97 -10.25 -0.07
CA PHE A 230 45.30 -9.68 -0.11
C PHE A 230 46.09 -10.30 1.02
N ALA A 231 46.94 -11.27 0.65
CA ALA A 231 48.06 -11.68 1.47
C ALA A 231 49.16 -10.64 1.28
N PHE A 232 49.58 -9.98 2.36
CA PHE A 232 50.87 -9.31 2.42
C PHE A 232 51.82 -10.21 3.19
N ARG A 233 52.91 -10.60 2.52
CA ARG A 233 54.20 -10.91 3.15
C ARG A 233 55.00 -9.63 3.20
#